data_AF-Q0J4Y5-F1
#
_entry.id   AF-Q0J4Y5-F1
#
_cell.length_a   1.000
_cell.length_b   1.000
_cell.length_c   1.000
_cell.angle_alpha   90.00
_cell.angle_beta   90.00
_cell.angle_gamma   90.00
#
_symmetry.space_group_name_H-M   'P 1'
#
loop_
_entity.id
_entity.type
_entity.pdbx_description
1 polymer ?
#
loop_
_entity_poly.entity_id
_entity_poly.type
_entity_poly.pdbx_seq_one_letter_code
_entity_poly.pdbx_strand_id
1 'polypeptide(L)'
;YLLYKIFPPEIKDTPEAPAIAAQKLKNMGPVTRNEWIMVATMILAVSLWIFGDTIGVSSVVAAMIGLSILLLLGVLNWEDCLNEKSAWDTLAWFAILVGMAGQLTNLGIVSWMSNCVAKVLQSFSLSWPAAFGVLQASYFFIHYLFASQTAHVGALYSAFLAMHLAAGVPAILSALALTYNSNLFGALTHYSSGQSAVYYGAGYVDLPDVFKLGFTTAAINAVIWGVVGTFWWKFLGLY
;
A
#
# COMPACT_ATOMS: atom_id res chain seq x y z
N TYR A 1 4.74 16.21 10.95
CA TYR A 1 5.01 17.60 11.40
C TYR A 1 4.17 18.64 10.68
N LEU A 2 4.23 18.72 9.34
CA LEU A 2 3.45 19.73 8.59
C LEU A 2 1.94 19.60 8.81
N LEU A 3 1.39 18.37 8.77
CA LEU A 3 -0.02 18.10 9.09
C LEU A 3 -0.42 18.66 10.46
N TYR A 4 0.39 18.46 11.50
CA TYR A 4 0.12 19.01 12.83
C TYR A 4 0.04 20.54 12.87
N LYS A 5 0.72 21.24 11.96
CA LYS A 5 0.64 22.72 11.86
C LYS A 5 -0.56 23.19 11.06
N ILE A 6 -0.88 22.55 9.94
CA ILE A 6 -1.97 22.98 9.04
C ILE A 6 -3.34 22.47 9.47
N PHE A 7 -3.36 21.35 10.19
CA PHE A 7 -4.54 20.67 10.69
C PHE A 7 -4.24 20.12 12.09
N PRO A 8 -4.10 21.01 13.10
CA PRO A 8 -3.77 20.59 14.44
C PRO A 8 -4.89 19.73 15.03
N PRO A 9 -4.56 18.68 15.81
CA PRO A 9 -5.58 17.95 16.55
C PRO A 9 -6.22 18.85 17.62
N GLU A 10 -7.48 18.58 17.92
CA GLU A 10 -8.22 19.27 19.00
C GLU A 10 -7.57 19.01 20.36
N ILE A 11 -7.16 17.76 20.61
CA ILE A 11 -6.50 17.33 21.84
C ILE A 11 -5.00 17.18 21.56
N LYS A 12 -4.18 18.01 22.22
CA LYS A 12 -2.71 18.02 22.10
C LYS A 12 -1.99 17.40 23.27
N ASP A 13 -2.69 17.26 24.39
CA ASP A 13 -2.15 16.68 25.61
C ASP A 13 -3.18 15.75 26.24
N THR A 14 -2.70 14.59 26.71
CA THR A 14 -3.50 13.55 27.37
C THR A 14 -2.72 13.01 28.57
N PRO A 15 -2.49 13.83 29.62
CA PRO A 15 -1.59 13.47 30.72
C PRO A 15 -2.07 12.26 31.52
N GLU A 16 -3.37 11.98 31.49
CA GLU A 16 -3.99 10.82 32.14
C GLU A 16 -3.81 9.51 31.37
N ALA A 17 -3.49 9.58 30.06
CA ALA A 17 -3.42 8.39 29.20
C ALA A 17 -2.40 7.34 29.70
N PRO A 18 -1.18 7.70 30.17
CA PRO A 18 -0.24 6.73 30.74
C PRO A 18 -0.77 6.07 32.02
N ALA A 19 -1.41 6.83 32.91
CA ALA A 19 -1.98 6.30 34.15
C ALA A 19 -3.13 5.32 33.85
N ILE A 20 -4.01 5.68 32.92
CA ILE A 20 -5.10 4.84 32.44
C ILE A 20 -4.56 3.56 31.78
N ALA A 21 -3.52 3.67 30.95
CA ALA A 21 -2.90 2.52 30.29
C ALA A 21 -2.27 1.55 31.31
N ALA A 22 -1.54 2.07 32.31
CA ALA A 22 -0.95 1.27 33.38
C ALA A 22 -2.02 0.54 34.21
N GLN A 23 -3.12 1.22 34.53
CA GLN A 23 -4.23 0.60 35.25
C GLN A 23 -4.92 -0.49 34.42
N LYS A 24 -5.16 -0.24 33.13
CA LYS A 24 -5.72 -1.25 32.21
C LYS A 24 -4.80 -2.46 32.08
N LEU A 25 -3.49 -2.27 31.94
CA LEU A 25 -2.51 -3.36 31.89
C LEU A 25 -2.54 -4.21 33.17
N LYS A 26 -2.62 -3.57 34.35
CA LYS A 26 -2.75 -4.29 35.62
C LYS A 26 -4.05 -5.11 35.68
N ASN A 27 -5.14 -4.60 35.11
CA ASN A 27 -6.44 -5.26 35.10
C ASN A 27 -6.53 -6.42 34.08
N MET A 28 -5.69 -6.45 33.03
CA MET A 28 -5.67 -7.54 32.06
C MET A 28 -5.20 -8.87 32.67
N GLY A 29 -4.35 -8.81 33.71
CA GLY A 29 -3.84 -10.01 34.38
C GLY A 29 -2.69 -10.69 33.61
N PRO A 30 -2.32 -11.92 34.00
CA PRO A 30 -1.25 -12.67 33.37
C PRO A 30 -1.64 -13.16 31.97
N VAL A 31 -0.64 -13.35 31.11
CA VAL A 31 -0.84 -13.91 29.76
C VAL A 31 -1.44 -15.31 29.86
N THR A 32 -2.59 -15.49 29.21
CA THR A 32 -3.35 -16.72 29.19
C THR A 32 -2.73 -17.77 28.26
N ARG A 33 -3.14 -19.03 28.42
CA ARG A 33 -2.73 -20.12 27.54
C ARG A 33 -3.07 -19.84 26.06
N ASN A 34 -4.25 -19.30 25.80
CA ASN A 34 -4.71 -19.01 24.44
C ASN A 34 -3.88 -17.91 23.79
N GLU A 35 -3.49 -16.88 24.54
CA GLU A 35 -2.59 -15.83 24.06
C GLU A 35 -1.19 -16.38 23.74
N TRP A 36 -0.65 -17.29 24.56
CA TRP A 36 0.62 -17.95 24.27
C TRP A 36 0.57 -18.81 23.00
N ILE A 37 -0.52 -19.56 22.81
CA ILE A 37 -0.72 -20.36 21.58
C ILE A 37 -0.85 -19.43 20.36
N MET A 38 -1.56 -18.31 20.48
CA MET A 38 -1.66 -17.30 19.42
C MET A 38 -0.28 -16.77 19.04
N VAL A 39 0.53 -16.35 20.01
CA VAL A 39 1.90 -15.84 19.78
C VAL A 39 2.78 -16.89 19.10
N ALA A 40 2.77 -18.13 19.60
CA ALA A 40 3.56 -19.21 19.02
C ALA A 40 3.13 -19.51 17.56
N THR A 41 1.83 -19.52 17.29
CA THR A 41 1.29 -19.73 15.95
C THR A 41 1.67 -18.60 15.01
N MET A 42 1.64 -17.35 15.48
CA MET A 42 2.06 -16.19 14.71
C MET A 42 3.55 -16.26 14.35
N ILE A 43 4.42 -16.62 15.30
CA ILE A 43 5.86 -16.81 15.06
C ILE A 43 6.09 -17.90 13.99
N LEU A 44 5.34 -19.01 14.07
CA LEU A 44 5.40 -20.08 13.07
C LEU A 44 4.97 -19.57 11.69
N ALA A 45 3.82 -18.89 11.58
CA ALA A 45 3.31 -18.38 10.32
C ALA A 45 4.29 -17.39 9.66
N VAL A 46 4.85 -16.46 10.44
CA VAL A 46 5.88 -15.51 9.98
C VAL A 46 7.14 -16.22 9.52
N SER A 47 7.59 -17.25 10.25
CA SER A 47 8.74 -18.05 9.85
C SER A 47 8.48 -18.77 8.53
N LEU A 48 7.29 -19.36 8.35
CA LEU A 48 6.89 -20.02 7.10
C LEU A 48 6.77 -19.03 5.94
N TRP A 49 6.36 -17.79 6.15
CA TRP A 49 6.37 -16.77 5.09
C TRP A 49 7.77 -16.33 4.69
N ILE A 50 8.69 -16.21 5.65
CA ILE A 50 10.08 -15.81 5.37
C ILE A 50 10.84 -16.92 4.63
N PHE A 51 10.68 -18.17 5.06
CA PHE A 51 11.44 -19.30 4.52
C PHE A 51 10.66 -20.10 3.47
N GLY A 52 9.39 -19.77 3.21
CA GLY A 52 8.47 -20.55 2.37
C GLY A 52 9.01 -20.86 0.98
N ASP A 53 9.60 -19.87 0.31
CA ASP A 53 10.21 -20.04 -1.02
C ASP A 53 11.38 -21.04 -1.01
N THR A 54 12.12 -21.14 0.10
CA THR A 54 13.25 -22.07 0.25
C THR A 54 12.83 -23.50 0.59
N ILE A 55 11.71 -23.67 1.30
CA ILE A 55 11.21 -24.99 1.74
C ILE A 55 10.03 -25.49 0.91
N GLY A 56 9.58 -24.73 -0.09
CA GLY A 56 8.46 -25.09 -0.97
C GLY A 56 7.07 -24.94 -0.32
N VAL A 57 6.94 -24.09 0.72
CA VAL A 57 5.66 -23.81 1.39
C VAL A 57 5.09 -22.50 0.84
N SER A 58 3.93 -22.57 0.20
CA SER A 58 3.24 -21.37 -0.28
C SER A 58 2.65 -20.54 0.86
N SER A 59 2.48 -19.23 0.63
CA SER A 59 1.88 -18.32 1.61
C SER A 59 0.48 -18.76 2.08
N VAL A 60 -0.31 -19.33 1.17
CA VAL A 60 -1.65 -19.87 1.46
C VAL A 60 -1.56 -21.07 2.40
N VAL A 61 -0.61 -21.99 2.17
CA VAL A 61 -0.41 -23.16 3.04
C VAL A 61 0.04 -22.73 4.43
N ALA A 62 0.95 -21.76 4.54
CA ALA A 62 1.39 -21.21 5.82
C ALA A 62 0.21 -20.62 6.63
N ALA A 63 -0.66 -19.83 5.98
CA ALA A 63 -1.86 -19.29 6.60
C ALA A 63 -2.83 -20.39 7.05
N MET A 64 -3.01 -21.45 6.24
CA MET A 64 -3.89 -22.58 6.59
C MET A 64 -3.37 -23.39 7.77
N ILE A 65 -2.07 -23.62 7.85
CA ILE A 65 -1.43 -24.24 9.02
C ILE A 65 -1.73 -23.41 10.28
N GLY A 66 -1.54 -22.09 10.20
CA GLY A 66 -1.84 -21.18 11.32
C GLY A 66 -3.29 -21.26 11.77
N LEU A 67 -4.25 -21.14 10.83
CA LEU A 67 -5.68 -21.23 11.14
C LEU A 67 -6.05 -22.60 11.74
N SER A 68 -5.53 -23.70 11.17
CA SER A 68 -5.79 -25.04 11.67
C SER A 68 -5.29 -25.23 13.10
N ILE A 69 -4.11 -24.72 13.45
CA ILE A 69 -3.58 -24.79 14.82
C ILE A 69 -4.51 -24.04 15.80
N LEU A 70 -4.93 -22.83 15.44
CA LEU A 70 -5.78 -22.01 16.30
C LEU A 70 -7.17 -22.62 16.52
N LEU A 71 -7.76 -23.21 15.48
CA LEU A 71 -9.04 -23.93 15.57
C LEU A 71 -8.91 -25.22 16.39
N LEU A 72 -7.88 -26.03 16.12
CA LEU A 72 -7.67 -27.31 16.83
C LEU A 72 -7.39 -27.12 18.32
N LEU A 73 -6.67 -26.05 18.69
CA LEU A 73 -6.35 -25.74 20.08
C LEU A 73 -7.44 -24.92 20.79
N GLY A 74 -8.55 -24.63 20.11
CA GLY A 74 -9.68 -23.88 20.68
C GLY A 74 -9.35 -22.43 21.03
N VAL A 75 -8.35 -21.85 20.36
CA VAL A 75 -8.03 -20.42 20.47
C VAL A 75 -8.99 -19.59 19.61
N LEU A 76 -9.33 -20.11 18.44
CA LEU A 76 -10.36 -19.55 17.56
C LEU A 76 -11.55 -20.51 17.48
N ASN A 77 -12.76 -19.95 17.44
CA ASN A 77 -13.96 -20.71 17.12
C ASN A 77 -14.30 -20.54 15.64
N TRP A 78 -14.84 -21.61 15.03
CA TRP A 78 -15.25 -21.56 13.63
C TRP A 78 -16.39 -20.55 13.39
N GLU A 79 -17.29 -20.38 14.35
CA GLU A 79 -18.35 -19.38 14.27
C GLU A 79 -17.80 -17.95 14.21
N ASP A 80 -16.72 -17.65 14.92
CA ASP A 80 -16.04 -16.35 14.85
C ASP A 80 -15.48 -16.13 13.43
N CYS A 81 -14.87 -17.16 12.82
CA CYS A 81 -14.38 -17.11 11.44
C CYS A 81 -15.51 -16.89 10.41
N LEU A 82 -16.67 -17.53 10.61
CA LEU A 82 -17.84 -17.35 9.73
C LEU A 82 -18.45 -15.95 9.87
N ASN A 83 -18.46 -15.40 11.08
CA ASN A 83 -19.06 -14.10 11.38
C ASN A 83 -18.12 -12.91 11.08
N GLU A 84 -16.87 -13.16 10.67
CA GLU A 84 -15.89 -12.13 10.33
C GLU A 84 -16.20 -11.47 8.97
N LYS A 85 -17.21 -10.60 8.97
CA LYS A 85 -17.74 -9.95 7.76
C LYS A 85 -16.69 -9.12 7.01
N SER A 86 -15.76 -8.48 7.71
CA SER A 86 -14.75 -7.62 7.09
C SER A 86 -13.79 -8.42 6.20
N ALA A 87 -13.44 -9.65 6.61
CA ALA A 87 -12.62 -10.55 5.80
C ALA A 87 -13.33 -10.99 4.52
N TRP A 88 -14.61 -11.36 4.61
CA TRP A 88 -15.41 -11.75 3.44
C TRP A 88 -15.66 -10.60 2.46
N ASP A 89 -15.93 -9.39 2.97
CA ASP A 89 -16.07 -8.18 2.16
C ASP A 89 -14.78 -7.89 1.38
N THR A 90 -13.64 -7.95 2.08
CA THR A 90 -12.30 -7.78 1.48
C THR A 90 -12.03 -8.83 0.41
N LEU A 91 -12.36 -10.11 0.66
CA LEU A 91 -12.16 -11.20 -0.30
C LEU A 91 -13.01 -11.00 -1.57
N ALA A 92 -14.29 -10.67 -1.42
CA ALA A 92 -15.19 -10.44 -2.54
C ALA A 92 -14.71 -9.23 -3.38
N TRP A 93 -14.31 -8.16 -2.72
CA TRP A 93 -13.77 -6.97 -3.37
C TRP A 93 -12.49 -7.26 -4.17
N PHE A 94 -11.50 -7.95 -3.57
CA PHE A 94 -10.27 -8.32 -4.27
C PHE A 94 -10.51 -9.32 -5.40
N ALA A 95 -11.42 -10.29 -5.23
CA ALA A 95 -11.72 -11.28 -6.26
C ALA A 95 -12.26 -10.62 -7.54
N ILE A 96 -13.20 -9.68 -7.39
CA ILE A 96 -13.76 -8.92 -8.52
C ILE A 96 -12.69 -8.04 -9.15
N LEU A 97 -11.93 -7.28 -8.34
CA LEU A 97 -10.91 -6.36 -8.82
C LEU A 97 -9.80 -7.10 -9.59
N VAL A 98 -9.20 -8.13 -8.99
CA VAL A 98 -8.13 -8.92 -9.61
C VAL A 98 -8.65 -9.65 -10.85
N GLY A 99 -9.87 -10.18 -10.80
CA GLY A 99 -10.51 -10.80 -11.97
C GLY A 99 -10.68 -9.82 -13.13
N MET A 100 -11.23 -8.63 -12.88
CA MET A 100 -11.40 -7.59 -13.90
C MET A 100 -10.06 -7.05 -14.42
N ALA A 101 -9.09 -6.79 -13.53
CA ALA A 101 -7.74 -6.36 -13.90
C ALA A 101 -7.03 -7.39 -14.78
N GLY A 102 -7.19 -8.69 -14.46
CA GLY A 102 -6.71 -9.79 -15.29
C GLY A 102 -7.33 -9.78 -16.69
N GLN A 103 -8.66 -9.61 -16.79
CA GLN A 103 -9.34 -9.55 -18.09
C GLN A 103 -8.95 -8.31 -18.90
N LEU A 104 -8.86 -7.13 -18.27
CA LEU A 104 -8.37 -5.90 -18.91
C LEU A 104 -6.95 -6.07 -19.47
N THR A 105 -6.07 -6.72 -18.70
CA THR A 105 -4.69 -7.04 -19.12
C THR A 105 -4.69 -8.00 -20.30
N ASN A 106 -5.49 -9.06 -20.26
CA ASN A 106 -5.63 -10.03 -21.36
C ASN A 106 -6.19 -9.40 -22.65
N LEU A 107 -7.11 -8.44 -22.53
CA LEU A 107 -7.62 -7.65 -23.65
C LEU A 107 -6.57 -6.66 -24.22
N GLY A 108 -5.39 -6.57 -23.61
CA GLY A 108 -4.27 -5.78 -24.11
C GLY A 108 -4.37 -4.30 -23.78
N ILE A 109 -5.17 -3.88 -22.79
CA ILE A 109 -5.31 -2.46 -22.44
C ILE A 109 -3.97 -1.84 -22.01
N VAL A 110 -3.16 -2.61 -21.30
CA VAL A 110 -1.82 -2.22 -20.85
C VAL A 110 -0.91 -1.91 -22.04
N SER A 111 -0.84 -2.84 -23.01
CA SER A 111 -0.05 -2.66 -24.23
C SER A 111 -0.58 -1.51 -25.08
N TRP A 112 -1.91 -1.40 -25.24
CA TRP A 112 -2.55 -0.31 -25.97
C TRP A 112 -2.21 1.06 -25.36
N MET A 113 -2.40 1.21 -24.05
CA MET A 113 -2.11 2.47 -23.35
C MET A 113 -0.61 2.80 -23.39
N SER A 114 0.25 1.80 -23.16
CA SER A 114 1.72 1.97 -23.22
C SER A 114 2.17 2.46 -24.60
N ASN A 115 1.59 1.91 -25.67
CA ASN A 115 1.88 2.32 -27.04
C ASN A 115 1.37 3.74 -27.34
N CYS A 116 0.18 4.11 -26.86
CA CYS A 116 -0.36 5.45 -27.02
C CYS A 116 0.56 6.49 -26.36
N VAL A 117 0.94 6.27 -25.10
CA VAL A 117 1.80 7.19 -24.35
C VAL A 117 3.22 7.21 -24.93
N ALA A 118 3.81 6.06 -25.25
CA ALA A 118 5.13 6.00 -25.87
C ALA A 118 5.18 6.77 -27.19
N LYS A 119 4.16 6.63 -28.06
CA LYS A 119 4.06 7.41 -29.30
C LYS A 119 3.95 8.91 -29.03
N VAL A 120 3.15 9.32 -28.04
CA VAL A 120 3.03 10.73 -27.65
C VAL A 120 4.38 11.27 -27.16
N LEU A 121 5.05 10.57 -26.24
CA LEU A 121 6.36 10.98 -25.71
C LEU A 121 7.45 11.03 -26.79
N GLN A 122 7.47 10.05 -27.70
CA GLN A 122 8.37 10.03 -28.86
C GLN A 122 8.07 11.18 -29.83
N SER A 123 6.79 11.50 -30.05
CA SER A 123 6.41 12.61 -30.93
C SER A 123 6.89 13.97 -30.40
N PHE A 124 7.01 14.11 -29.07
CA PHE A 124 7.60 15.28 -28.43
C PHE A 124 9.14 15.26 -28.41
N SER A 125 9.79 14.20 -28.90
CA SER A 125 11.26 14.02 -28.85
C SER A 125 11.86 14.29 -27.45
N LEU A 126 11.13 13.91 -26.40
CA LEU A 126 11.56 14.16 -25.03
C LEU A 126 12.81 13.35 -24.72
N SER A 127 13.77 13.98 -24.05
CA SER A 127 14.88 13.26 -23.43
C SER A 127 14.34 12.32 -22.34
N TRP A 128 15.06 11.23 -22.08
CA TRP A 128 14.63 10.25 -21.06
C TRP A 128 14.35 10.90 -19.68
N PRO A 129 15.07 11.94 -19.19
CA PRO A 129 14.73 12.57 -17.91
C PRO A 129 13.39 13.32 -17.95
N ALA A 130 13.06 13.96 -19.07
CA ALA A 130 11.77 14.62 -19.23
C ALA A 130 10.63 13.60 -19.34
N ALA A 131 10.84 12.53 -20.12
CA ALA A 131 9.89 11.42 -20.20
C ALA A 131 9.67 10.75 -18.83
N PHE A 132 10.73 10.54 -18.06
CA PHE A 132 10.66 10.05 -16.68
C PHE A 132 9.78 10.95 -15.81
N GLY A 133 10.01 12.26 -15.82
CA GLY A 133 9.22 13.22 -15.03
C GLY A 133 7.72 13.17 -15.39
N VAL A 134 7.40 13.16 -16.69
CA VAL A 134 6.01 13.06 -17.16
C VAL A 134 5.37 11.74 -16.74
N LEU A 135 6.03 10.61 -16.98
CA LEU A 135 5.51 9.29 -16.62
C LEU A 135 5.33 9.14 -15.11
N GLN A 136 6.26 9.64 -14.29
CA GLN A 136 6.15 9.63 -12.83
C GLN A 136 4.99 10.49 -12.34
N ALA A 137 4.80 11.68 -12.90
CA ALA A 137 3.68 12.55 -12.56
C ALA A 137 2.34 11.93 -12.98
N SER A 138 2.25 11.37 -14.20
CA SER A 138 1.06 10.69 -14.69
C SER A 138 0.72 9.46 -13.84
N TYR A 139 1.71 8.63 -13.52
CA TYR A 139 1.55 7.49 -12.61
C TYR A 139 1.08 7.96 -11.23
N PHE A 140 1.61 9.07 -10.73
CA PHE A 140 1.23 9.57 -9.42
C PHE A 140 -0.22 10.06 -9.37
N PHE A 141 -0.62 10.92 -10.31
CA PHE A 141 -1.93 11.59 -10.27
C PHE A 141 -3.08 10.73 -10.80
N ILE A 142 -2.84 9.74 -11.66
CA ILE A 142 -3.91 8.82 -12.10
C ILE A 142 -4.47 8.02 -10.92
N HIS A 143 -3.76 7.96 -9.79
CA HIS A 143 -4.24 7.30 -8.58
C HIS A 143 -5.55 7.89 -8.04
N TYR A 144 -5.90 9.14 -8.35
CA TYR A 144 -7.23 9.69 -8.03
C TYR A 144 -8.38 8.87 -8.63
N LEU A 145 -8.12 8.05 -9.66
CA LEU A 145 -9.09 7.17 -10.30
C LEU A 145 -9.04 5.73 -9.79
N PHE A 146 -8.14 5.42 -8.85
CA PHE A 146 -7.93 4.08 -8.32
C PHE A 146 -8.19 4.03 -6.81
N ALA A 147 -8.92 3.01 -6.37
CA ALA A 147 -8.96 2.62 -4.97
C ALA A 147 -7.82 1.65 -4.69
N SER A 148 -7.04 1.88 -3.62
CA SER A 148 -5.89 1.09 -3.17
C SER A 148 -4.60 1.21 -3.98
N GLN A 149 -3.47 1.39 -3.28
CA GLN A 149 -2.12 1.36 -3.84
C GLN A 149 -1.81 0.02 -4.51
N THR A 150 -2.26 -1.09 -3.92
CA THR A 150 -2.03 -2.43 -4.45
C THR A 150 -2.74 -2.64 -5.79
N ALA A 151 -3.98 -2.17 -5.91
CA ALA A 151 -4.73 -2.25 -7.17
C ALA A 151 -4.07 -1.42 -8.26
N HIS A 152 -3.61 -0.21 -7.92
CA HIS A 152 -2.85 0.64 -8.83
C HIS A 152 -1.58 -0.07 -9.32
N VAL A 153 -0.74 -0.57 -8.40
CA VAL A 153 0.48 -1.30 -8.76
C VAL A 153 0.15 -2.50 -9.66
N GLY A 154 -0.82 -3.33 -9.27
CA GLY A 154 -1.22 -4.50 -10.04
C GLY A 154 -1.69 -4.17 -11.46
N ALA A 155 -2.40 -3.05 -11.64
CA ALA A 155 -2.95 -2.66 -12.94
C ALA A 155 -1.94 -1.92 -13.83
N LEU A 156 -1.16 -0.99 -13.27
CA LEU A 156 -0.42 -0.01 -14.07
C LEU A 156 1.10 -0.12 -13.96
N TYR A 157 1.66 -0.83 -12.97
CA TYR A 157 3.10 -0.87 -12.78
C TYR A 157 3.84 -1.41 -14.01
N SER A 158 3.40 -2.56 -14.53
CA SER A 158 4.01 -3.19 -15.72
C SER A 158 3.91 -2.31 -16.96
N ALA A 159 2.76 -1.65 -17.15
CA ALA A 159 2.53 -0.70 -18.23
C ALA A 159 3.53 0.46 -18.16
N PHE A 160 3.60 1.13 -17.01
CA PHE A 160 4.48 2.27 -16.83
C PHE A 160 5.94 1.88 -16.87
N LEU A 161 6.32 0.70 -16.37
CA LEU A 161 7.68 0.20 -16.50
C LEU A 161 8.06 0.02 -17.97
N ALA A 162 7.19 -0.60 -18.78
CA ALA A 162 7.42 -0.73 -20.22
C ALA A 162 7.56 0.64 -20.92
N MET A 163 6.74 1.62 -20.54
CA MET A 163 6.84 2.99 -21.05
C MET A 163 8.16 3.68 -20.69
N HIS A 164 8.64 3.50 -19.45
CA HIS A 164 9.92 4.03 -19.02
C HIS A 164 11.08 3.43 -19.84
N LEU A 165 11.09 2.12 -20.02
CA LEU A 165 12.12 1.43 -20.80
C LEU A 165 12.09 1.86 -22.28
N ALA A 166 10.90 1.99 -22.86
CA ALA A 166 10.73 2.48 -24.23
C ALA A 166 11.17 3.94 -24.42
N ALA A 167 11.12 4.75 -23.36
CA ALA A 167 11.63 6.12 -23.34
C ALA A 167 13.14 6.21 -23.05
N GLY A 168 13.84 5.07 -22.89
CA GLY A 168 15.28 5.02 -22.63
C GLY A 168 15.68 5.32 -21.18
N VAL A 169 14.74 5.28 -20.23
CA VAL A 169 15.06 5.45 -18.81
C VAL A 169 15.80 4.21 -18.29
N PRO A 170 16.87 4.35 -17.47
CA PRO A 170 17.55 3.21 -16.86
C PRO A 170 16.59 2.25 -16.15
N ALA A 171 16.77 0.94 -16.34
CA ALA A 171 15.80 -0.06 -15.89
C ALA A 171 15.64 -0.10 -14.36
N ILE A 172 16.75 -0.06 -13.62
CA ILE A 172 16.74 -0.05 -12.14
C ILE A 172 16.07 1.22 -11.63
N LEU A 173 16.41 2.39 -12.21
CA LEU A 173 15.77 3.66 -11.88
C LEU A 173 14.25 3.60 -12.08
N SER A 174 13.82 3.05 -13.22
CA SER A 174 12.40 2.92 -13.57
C SER A 174 11.63 2.03 -12.59
N ALA A 175 12.19 0.85 -12.29
CA ALA A 175 11.58 -0.12 -11.39
C ALA A 175 11.45 0.44 -9.97
N LEU A 176 12.54 1.02 -9.44
CA LEU A 176 12.55 1.62 -8.11
C LEU A 176 11.63 2.84 -8.04
N ALA A 177 11.70 3.76 -9.02
CA ALA A 177 10.91 4.98 -9.03
C ALA A 177 9.43 4.71 -8.98
N LEU A 178 8.93 3.79 -9.81
CA LEU A 178 7.53 3.40 -9.79
C LEU A 178 7.12 2.80 -8.43
N THR A 179 7.93 1.90 -7.88
CA THR A 179 7.65 1.27 -6.58
C THR A 179 7.61 2.30 -5.44
N TYR A 180 8.56 3.23 -5.39
CA TYR A 180 8.57 4.28 -4.36
C TYR A 180 7.45 5.30 -4.58
N ASN A 181 7.17 5.68 -5.83
CA ASN A 181 6.05 6.55 -6.18
C ASN A 181 4.73 5.98 -5.65
N SER A 182 4.54 4.65 -5.75
CA SER A 182 3.34 3.99 -5.20
C SER A 182 3.16 4.16 -3.69
N ASN A 183 4.21 4.46 -2.95
CA ASN A 183 4.14 4.73 -1.52
C ASN A 183 3.83 6.20 -1.22
N LEU A 184 4.12 7.12 -2.14
CA LEU A 184 3.98 8.57 -1.92
C LEU A 184 2.53 9.05 -2.07
N PHE A 185 1.71 8.37 -2.87
CA PHE A 185 0.33 8.76 -3.15
C PHE A 185 -0.73 8.17 -2.19
N GLY A 186 -0.30 7.42 -1.15
CA GLY A 186 -1.23 6.69 -0.27
C GLY A 186 -2.23 7.57 0.49
N ALA A 187 -1.94 8.86 0.66
CA ALA A 187 -2.78 9.83 1.36
C ALA A 187 -3.62 10.73 0.44
N LEU A 188 -3.60 10.53 -0.89
CA LEU A 188 -4.28 11.44 -1.84
C LEU A 188 -5.80 11.57 -1.59
N THR A 189 -6.44 10.46 -1.27
CA THR A 189 -7.87 10.34 -1.01
C THR A 189 -8.12 9.30 0.09
N HIS A 190 -9.35 9.30 0.64
CA HIS A 190 -9.78 8.33 1.65
C HIS A 190 -9.71 6.87 1.18
N TYR A 191 -9.81 6.61 -0.12
CA TYR A 191 -9.72 5.26 -0.71
C TYR A 191 -8.34 4.94 -1.31
N SER A 192 -7.38 5.87 -1.30
CA SER A 192 -6.07 5.68 -1.93
C SER A 192 -5.30 4.49 -1.33
N SER A 193 -5.48 4.24 -0.04
CA SER A 193 -4.75 3.19 0.68
C SER A 193 -5.60 2.60 1.81
N GLY A 194 -5.20 1.42 2.30
CA GLY A 194 -5.85 0.81 3.46
C GLY A 194 -5.75 1.68 4.71
N GLN A 195 -4.62 2.39 4.86
CA GLN A 195 -4.40 3.33 5.96
C GLN A 195 -5.35 4.54 5.86
N SER A 196 -5.49 5.14 4.68
CA SER A 196 -6.42 6.25 4.46
C SER A 196 -7.87 5.87 4.73
N ALA A 197 -8.26 4.65 4.35
CA ALA A 197 -9.60 4.15 4.59
C ALA A 197 -9.88 4.00 6.09
N VAL A 198 -8.91 3.53 6.87
CA VAL A 198 -9.01 3.44 8.34
C VAL A 198 -9.10 4.83 8.97
N TYR A 199 -8.26 5.78 8.54
CA TYR A 199 -8.30 7.16 9.09
C TYR A 199 -9.62 7.86 8.82
N TYR A 200 -10.13 7.77 7.59
CA TYR A 200 -11.43 8.36 7.24
C TYR A 200 -12.60 7.62 7.90
N GLY A 201 -12.53 6.29 7.93
CA GLY A 201 -13.55 5.43 8.56
C GLY A 201 -13.69 5.64 10.07
N ALA A 202 -12.71 6.25 10.73
CA ALA A 202 -12.81 6.65 12.13
C ALA A 202 -13.83 7.78 12.38
N GLY A 203 -14.26 8.50 11.33
CA GLY A 203 -15.33 9.51 11.41
C GLY A 203 -14.90 10.86 12.01
N TYR A 204 -13.59 11.13 12.13
CA TYR A 204 -13.06 12.36 12.71
C TYR A 204 -12.56 13.39 11.68
N VAL A 205 -12.67 13.10 10.38
CA VAL A 205 -12.18 13.98 9.31
C VAL A 205 -13.22 14.08 8.21
N ASP A 206 -13.59 15.30 7.85
CA ASP A 206 -14.56 15.55 6.78
C ASP A 206 -13.96 15.27 5.39
N LEU A 207 -14.80 14.82 4.45
CA LEU A 207 -14.38 14.46 3.10
C LEU A 207 -13.62 15.58 2.37
N PRO A 208 -14.05 16.86 2.37
CA PRO A 208 -13.32 17.93 1.71
C PRO A 208 -11.91 18.13 2.30
N ASP A 209 -11.75 17.97 3.61
CA ASP A 209 -10.46 18.07 4.28
C ASP A 209 -9.54 16.93 3.89
N VAL A 210 -10.07 15.70 3.76
CA VAL A 210 -9.28 14.57 3.25
C VAL A 210 -8.70 14.88 1.87
N PHE A 211 -9.49 15.41 0.93
CA PHE A 211 -8.99 15.73 -0.41
C PHE A 211 -7.98 16.88 -0.40
N LYS A 212 -8.23 17.93 0.38
CA LYS A 212 -7.34 19.09 0.50
C LYS A 212 -6.00 18.72 1.14
N LEU A 213 -6.04 18.01 2.27
CA LEU A 213 -4.85 17.53 2.98
C LEU A 213 -4.12 16.46 2.17
N GLY A 214 -4.87 15.61 1.47
CA GLY A 214 -4.32 14.59 0.59
C GLY A 214 -3.51 15.18 -0.55
N PHE A 215 -4.07 16.14 -1.30
CA PHE A 215 -3.33 16.87 -2.33
C PHE A 215 -2.10 17.59 -1.77
N THR A 216 -2.26 18.28 -0.63
CA THR A 216 -1.17 19.03 0.01
C THR A 216 -0.03 18.10 0.42
N THR A 217 -0.34 16.99 1.07
CA THR A 217 0.65 16.00 1.54
C THR A 217 1.33 15.31 0.37
N ALA A 218 0.56 14.98 -0.67
CA ALA A 218 1.06 14.40 -1.89
C ALA A 218 2.05 15.32 -2.63
N ALA A 219 1.71 16.60 -2.77
CA ALA A 219 2.61 17.58 -3.39
C ALA A 219 3.91 17.74 -2.59
N ILE A 220 3.81 17.81 -1.25
CA ILE A 220 4.98 17.88 -0.37
C ILE A 220 5.85 16.63 -0.53
N ASN A 221 5.24 15.44 -0.50
CA ASN A 221 5.94 14.17 -0.66
C ASN A 221 6.63 14.07 -2.02
N ALA A 222 5.94 14.44 -3.10
CA ALA A 222 6.47 14.44 -4.46
C ALA A 222 7.66 15.43 -4.61
N VAL A 223 7.59 16.60 -3.99
CA VAL A 223 8.70 17.59 -4.01
C VAL A 223 9.89 17.10 -3.18
N ILE A 224 9.67 16.64 -1.94
CA ILE A 224 10.76 16.15 -1.08
C ILE A 224 11.44 14.95 -1.74
N TRP A 225 10.66 13.98 -2.19
CA TRP A 225 11.19 12.78 -2.83
C TRP A 225 11.82 13.09 -4.19
N GLY A 226 11.17 13.93 -5.00
CA GLY A 226 11.67 14.34 -6.30
C GLY A 226 12.98 15.14 -6.22
N VAL A 227 13.15 16.00 -5.22
CA VAL A 227 14.40 16.77 -5.06
C VAL A 227 15.45 15.95 -4.33
N VAL A 228 15.18 15.56 -3.08
CA VAL A 228 16.16 14.87 -2.22
C VAL A 228 16.48 13.48 -2.78
N GLY A 229 15.47 12.74 -3.23
CA GLY A 229 15.64 11.42 -3.82
C GLY A 229 16.47 11.45 -5.10
N THR A 230 16.27 12.44 -5.98
CA THR A 230 17.08 12.61 -7.19
C THR A 230 18.56 12.79 -6.85
N PHE A 231 18.89 13.71 -5.93
CA PHE A 231 20.29 13.88 -5.50
C PHE A 231 20.87 12.63 -4.84
N TRP A 232 20.09 11.97 -3.98
CA TRP A 232 20.51 10.75 -3.31
C TRP A 232 20.76 9.60 -4.29
N TRP A 233 19.91 9.44 -5.30
CA TRP A 233 20.02 8.37 -6.29
C TRP A 233 21.18 8.59 -7.25
N LYS A 234 21.49 9.84 -7.58
CA LYS A 234 22.73 10.18 -8.28
C LYS A 234 23.95 9.82 -7.44
N PHE A 235 23.93 10.12 -6.14
CA PHE A 235 25.01 9.75 -5.23
C PHE A 235 25.21 8.23 -5.14
N LEU A 236 24.13 7.46 -5.16
CA LEU A 236 24.16 5.99 -5.20
C LEU A 236 24.54 5.40 -6.58
N GLY A 237 24.71 6.23 -7.63
CA GLY A 237 25.04 5.76 -8.98
C GLY A 237 23.89 5.03 -9.67
N LEU A 238 22.63 5.33 -9.32
CA LEU A 238 21.45 4.73 -9.97
C LEU A 238 21.16 5.34 -11.34
N TYR A 239 21.80 6.46 -11.67
CA TYR A 239 21.85 7.10 -13.00
C TYR A 239 23.00 8.11 -13.10
#